data_AF-A0A7S0PRT0-F1
#
_entry.id   AF-A0A7S0PRT0-F1
#
_cell.length_a   1.000
_cell.length_b   1.000
_cell.length_c   1.000
_cell.angle_alpha   90.00
_cell.angle_beta   90.00
_cell.angle_gamma   90.00
#
_symmetry.space_group_name_H-M   'P 1'
#
loop_
_entity.id
_entity.type
_entity.pdbx_description
1 polymer ?
#
loop_
_entity_poly.entity_id
_entity_poly.type
_entity_poly.pdbx_seq_one_letter_code
_entity_poly.pdbx_strand_id
1 'polypeptide(L)'
;RELTVRRLAAAMTFSRSWSKRTMISSDSYWTKMCTYTTVKKAQIIDPKIALSHKAVMIGITAWILTGVFRDFNYVLSETPGTSVNPYIDQAGFYDQQTKLQAAPPWYCNNPKTDYNYSATWRYENNDCMFGLTLADVMTKTESAVFITTYFQDTPSDATSAAAAGLTAKNYFVPGVDQMMLLFDHSVITSWGTKVTNPSFEVTSFGSDAVLKSYTRGQEVGIKLEDLLTMTGANLDAENVASFGAPLYRITGLHVQMSVQYGNMHAGEAFDPDDVRGRGTVRYSPGVWTSLGPKIVYKKGSDGELH
;
A
#
# COMPACT_ATOMS: atom_id res chain seq x y z
N ARG A 1 68.80 -17.30 -95.82
CA ARG A 1 68.11 -18.41 -95.10
C ARG A 1 69.21 -19.43 -94.82
N GLU A 2 69.61 -19.77 -93.60
CA GLU A 2 69.05 -19.61 -92.25
C GLU A 2 70.17 -19.21 -91.27
N LEU A 3 69.78 -18.44 -90.25
CA LEU A 3 70.63 -17.91 -89.19
C LEU A 3 70.70 -18.89 -88.02
N THR A 4 71.92 -19.22 -87.60
CA THR A 4 72.20 -20.01 -86.39
C THR A 4 72.47 -19.05 -85.22
N VAL A 5 71.64 -19.10 -84.19
CA VAL A 5 71.80 -18.30 -82.96
C VAL A 5 72.44 -19.16 -81.87
N ARG A 6 73.62 -18.72 -81.41
CA ARG A 6 74.25 -19.15 -80.15
C ARG A 6 73.62 -18.38 -78.99
N ARG A 7 73.30 -19.05 -77.86
CA ARG A 7 73.80 -18.72 -76.50
C ARG A 7 73.06 -19.45 -75.35
N LEU A 8 73.86 -19.71 -74.31
CA LEU A 8 73.57 -19.69 -72.87
C LEU A 8 72.82 -20.87 -72.23
N ALA A 9 73.59 -21.72 -71.52
CA ALA A 9 73.13 -22.41 -70.31
C ALA A 9 74.26 -22.37 -69.28
N ALA A 10 74.17 -21.45 -68.31
CA ALA A 10 74.98 -21.44 -67.10
C ALA A 10 74.03 -21.65 -65.92
N ALA A 11 74.30 -22.70 -65.15
CA ALA A 11 73.44 -23.19 -64.08
C ALA A 11 73.32 -22.19 -62.92
N MET A 12 72.09 -21.84 -62.55
CA MET A 12 71.75 -21.06 -61.36
C MET A 12 71.19 -22.02 -60.30
N THR A 13 72.03 -22.48 -59.38
CA THR A 13 71.59 -23.20 -58.18
C THR A 13 71.06 -22.20 -57.15
N PHE A 14 69.74 -22.08 -57.04
CA PHE A 14 69.09 -21.34 -55.95
C PHE A 14 69.12 -22.18 -54.66
N SER A 15 70.06 -21.87 -53.76
CA SER A 15 70.01 -22.29 -52.36
C SER A 15 68.91 -21.50 -51.64
N ARG A 16 67.71 -22.06 -51.51
CA ARG A 16 66.68 -21.56 -50.58
C ARG A 16 67.12 -21.86 -49.15
N SER A 17 67.85 -20.95 -48.53
CA SER A 17 68.01 -20.87 -47.08
C SER A 17 66.64 -20.58 -46.46
N TRP A 18 65.93 -21.62 -46.02
CA TRP A 18 64.80 -21.45 -45.12
C TRP A 18 65.31 -20.85 -43.82
N SER A 19 65.05 -19.56 -43.67
CA SER A 19 65.19 -18.82 -42.41
C SER A 19 64.64 -19.69 -41.28
N LYS A 20 65.49 -19.94 -40.27
CA LYS A 20 65.10 -20.56 -39.01
C LYS A 20 63.94 -19.72 -38.46
N ARG A 21 62.70 -20.24 -38.58
CA ARG A 21 61.55 -19.67 -37.88
C ARG A 21 61.91 -19.72 -36.40
N THR A 22 62.24 -18.57 -35.82
CA THR A 22 62.19 -18.37 -34.38
C THR A 22 60.78 -18.77 -33.96
N MET A 23 60.68 -19.84 -33.14
CA MET A 23 59.42 -20.19 -32.52
C MET A 23 58.87 -18.92 -31.85
N ILE A 24 57.62 -18.58 -32.18
CA ILE A 24 56.86 -17.58 -31.44
C ILE A 24 56.96 -17.98 -29.97
N SER A 25 57.63 -17.14 -29.18
CA SER A 25 57.78 -17.36 -27.74
C SER A 25 56.40 -17.66 -27.13
N SER A 26 56.32 -18.69 -26.30
CA SER A 26 55.12 -19.01 -25.52
C SER A 26 54.63 -17.83 -24.66
N ASP A 27 55.50 -16.83 -24.44
CA ASP A 27 55.21 -15.59 -23.73
C ASP A 27 54.88 -14.39 -24.63
N SER A 28 54.77 -14.57 -25.96
CA SER A 28 54.35 -13.48 -26.83
C SER A 28 52.91 -13.05 -26.51
N TYR A 29 52.64 -11.75 -26.57
CA TYR A 29 51.31 -11.17 -26.34
C TYR A 29 50.23 -11.84 -27.22
N TRP A 30 50.58 -12.16 -28.46
CA TRP A 30 49.71 -12.87 -29.40
C TRP A 30 49.41 -14.31 -28.96
N THR A 31 50.39 -15.00 -28.38
CA THR A 31 50.18 -16.34 -27.83
C THR A 31 49.20 -16.31 -26.67
N LYS A 32 49.29 -15.31 -25.77
CA LYS A 32 48.37 -15.15 -24.63
C LYS A 32 46.95 -14.77 -25.07
N MET A 33 46.79 -13.87 -26.04
CA MET A 33 45.48 -13.51 -26.60
C MET A 33 44.79 -14.68 -27.34
N CYS A 34 45.57 -15.58 -27.94
CA CYS A 34 45.05 -16.73 -28.67
C CYS A 34 45.10 -18.05 -27.87
N THR A 35 45.39 -18.02 -26.56
CA THR A 35 45.38 -19.22 -25.72
C THR A 35 44.00 -19.38 -25.08
N TYR A 36 43.37 -20.52 -25.34
CA TYR A 36 42.17 -20.96 -24.63
C TYR A 36 42.53 -22.13 -23.72
N THR A 37 42.30 -21.97 -22.41
CA THR A 37 42.54 -23.03 -21.42
C THR A 37 41.23 -23.74 -21.09
N THR A 38 41.23 -25.07 -21.17
CA THR A 38 40.11 -25.90 -20.70
C THR A 38 40.46 -26.61 -19.41
N VAL A 39 39.44 -26.81 -18.56
CA VAL A 39 39.58 -27.68 -17.39
C VAL A 39 39.69 -29.12 -17.89
N LYS A 40 40.76 -29.83 -17.49
CA LYS A 40 40.88 -31.27 -17.72
C LYS A 40 39.77 -31.98 -16.93
N LYS A 41 38.85 -32.66 -17.62
CA LYS A 41 37.77 -33.43 -16.99
C LYS A 41 38.04 -34.92 -17.15
N ALA A 42 37.80 -35.69 -16.08
CA ALA A 42 37.74 -37.15 -16.13
C ALA A 42 36.28 -37.60 -16.16
N GLN A 43 35.94 -38.55 -17.03
CA GLN A 43 34.58 -39.10 -17.10
C GLN A 43 34.43 -40.25 -16.11
N ILE A 44 33.48 -40.12 -15.18
CA ILE A 44 33.11 -41.19 -14.26
C ILE A 44 31.82 -41.83 -14.78
N ILE A 45 31.84 -43.14 -15.04
CA ILE A 45 30.69 -43.91 -15.54
C ILE A 45 30.10 -44.68 -14.35
N ASP A 46 29.26 -44.02 -13.57
CA ASP A 46 28.50 -44.62 -12.47
C ASP A 46 27.02 -44.22 -12.59
N PRO A 47 26.08 -45.19 -12.67
CA PRO A 47 24.65 -44.90 -12.84
C PRO A 47 24.04 -44.17 -11.63
N LYS A 48 24.55 -44.36 -10.41
CA LYS A 48 24.05 -43.67 -9.20
C LYS A 48 24.42 -42.18 -9.24
N ILE A 49 25.65 -41.88 -9.63
CA ILE A 49 26.14 -40.50 -9.78
C ILE A 49 25.42 -39.80 -10.95
N ALA A 50 25.18 -40.53 -12.05
CA ALA A 50 24.41 -40.01 -13.17
C ALA A 50 22.96 -39.67 -12.77
N LEU A 51 22.31 -40.57 -12.01
CA LEU A 51 20.95 -40.35 -11.53
C LEU A 51 20.87 -39.15 -10.57
N SER A 52 21.80 -39.03 -9.62
CA SER A 52 21.82 -37.89 -8.68
C SER A 52 22.05 -36.57 -9.40
N HIS A 53 22.99 -36.52 -10.35
CA HIS A 53 23.24 -35.33 -11.16
C HIS A 53 22.01 -34.92 -11.98
N LYS A 54 21.34 -35.88 -12.63
CA LYS A 54 20.13 -35.60 -13.41
C LYS A 54 18.96 -35.18 -12.52
N ALA A 55 18.80 -35.77 -11.34
CA ALA A 55 17.78 -35.37 -10.38
C ALA A 55 17.98 -33.93 -9.91
N VAL A 56 19.20 -33.53 -9.57
CA VAL A 56 19.52 -32.14 -9.21
C VAL A 56 19.26 -31.19 -10.37
N MET A 57 19.67 -31.55 -11.59
CA MET A 57 19.42 -30.73 -12.79
C MET A 57 17.92 -30.55 -13.08
N ILE A 58 17.11 -31.59 -12.89
CA ILE A 58 15.66 -31.52 -13.03
C ILE A 58 15.08 -30.61 -11.93
N GLY A 59 15.53 -30.77 -10.69
CA GLY A 59 15.10 -29.91 -9.57
C GLY A 59 15.40 -28.43 -9.80
N ILE A 60 16.61 -28.10 -10.25
CA ILE A 60 17.01 -26.73 -10.60
C ILE A 60 16.16 -26.20 -11.76
N THR A 61 15.99 -27.01 -12.81
CA THR A 61 15.16 -26.62 -13.96
C THR A 61 13.71 -26.36 -13.53
N ALA A 62 13.10 -27.24 -12.75
CA ALA A 62 11.73 -27.06 -12.24
C ALA A 62 11.60 -25.80 -11.37
N TRP A 63 12.61 -25.52 -10.54
CA TRP A 63 12.66 -24.29 -9.74
C TRP A 63 12.70 -23.04 -10.62
N ILE A 64 13.56 -23.01 -11.64
CA ILE A 64 13.65 -21.89 -12.60
C ILE A 64 12.33 -21.72 -13.35
N LEU A 65 11.74 -22.82 -13.86
CA LEU A 65 10.47 -22.76 -14.58
C LEU A 65 9.34 -22.25 -13.68
N THR A 66 9.35 -22.58 -12.39
CA THR A 66 8.40 -22.04 -11.41
C THR A 66 8.55 -20.53 -11.32
N GLY A 67 9.77 -20.00 -11.16
CA GLY A 67 10.00 -18.55 -11.09
C GLY A 67 9.67 -17.82 -12.40
N VAL A 68 9.84 -18.47 -13.56
CA VAL A 68 9.48 -17.89 -14.86
C VAL A 68 7.96 -17.81 -15.03
N PHE A 69 7.23 -18.89 -14.77
CA PHE A 69 5.80 -18.95 -15.08
C PHE A 69 4.88 -18.48 -13.95
N ARG A 70 5.29 -18.60 -12.69
CA ARG A 70 4.48 -18.19 -11.54
C ARG A 70 4.78 -16.76 -11.10
N ASP A 71 6.06 -16.43 -11.01
CA ASP A 71 6.51 -15.16 -10.45
C ASP A 71 6.87 -14.13 -11.54
N PHE A 72 6.73 -14.50 -12.82
CA PHE A 72 6.96 -13.65 -13.98
C PHE A 72 8.36 -12.99 -13.98
N ASN A 73 9.39 -13.69 -13.51
CA ASN A 73 10.77 -13.16 -13.41
C ASN A 73 11.40 -12.72 -14.75
N TYR A 74 10.76 -13.03 -15.88
CA TYR A 74 11.17 -12.55 -17.21
C TYR A 74 10.65 -11.14 -17.51
N VAL A 75 9.79 -10.57 -16.67
CA VAL A 75 9.20 -9.24 -16.79
C VAL A 75 9.90 -8.26 -15.84
N LEU A 76 10.06 -7.01 -16.27
CA LEU A 76 10.53 -5.95 -15.41
C LEU A 76 9.42 -5.58 -14.42
N SER A 77 9.66 -5.84 -13.14
CA SER A 77 8.78 -5.40 -12.05
C SER A 77 9.36 -4.15 -11.40
N GLU A 78 8.50 -3.19 -11.07
CA GLU A 78 8.85 -2.09 -10.19
C GLU A 78 7.74 -1.85 -9.17
N THR A 79 8.10 -1.16 -8.09
CA THR A 79 7.11 -0.56 -7.19
C THR A 79 6.74 0.80 -7.76
N PRO A 80 5.50 1.02 -8.25
CA PRO A 80 5.14 2.27 -8.86
C PRO A 80 5.02 3.38 -7.81
N GLY A 81 5.17 4.62 -8.25
CA GLY A 81 4.73 5.77 -7.47
C GLY A 81 3.20 5.80 -7.41
N THR A 82 2.64 5.96 -6.23
CA THR A 82 1.18 6.03 -6.04
C THR A 82 0.79 7.38 -5.44
N SER A 83 -0.31 7.95 -5.92
CA SER A 83 -0.95 9.10 -5.29
C SER A 83 -2.39 8.73 -4.99
N VAL A 84 -2.80 8.94 -3.74
CA VAL A 84 -4.17 8.74 -3.27
C VAL A 84 -4.61 10.03 -2.59
N ASN A 85 -5.78 10.52 -2.95
CA ASN A 85 -6.33 11.75 -2.39
C ASN A 85 -7.69 11.46 -1.74
N PRO A 86 -7.70 11.04 -0.46
CA PRO A 86 -8.95 10.75 0.23
C PRO A 86 -9.65 12.02 0.68
N TYR A 87 -10.98 12.05 0.62
CA TYR A 87 -11.80 13.12 1.14
C TYR A 87 -13.16 12.58 1.58
N ILE A 88 -13.90 13.36 2.36
CA ILE A 88 -15.23 12.98 2.83
C ILE A 88 -16.27 13.80 2.09
N ASP A 89 -17.28 13.11 1.57
CA ASP A 89 -18.54 13.73 1.18
C ASP A 89 -19.52 13.65 2.35
N GLN A 90 -20.14 14.80 2.59
CA GLN A 90 -21.15 15.03 3.62
C GLN A 90 -22.55 14.55 3.20
N ALA A 91 -22.70 13.96 2.01
CA ALA A 91 -23.95 13.36 1.55
C ALA A 91 -24.56 12.45 2.64
N GLY A 92 -25.77 12.77 3.07
CA GLY A 92 -26.50 12.03 4.10
C GLY A 92 -26.16 12.40 5.55
N PHE A 93 -25.07 13.13 5.83
CA PHE A 93 -24.68 13.49 7.20
C PHE A 93 -25.67 14.46 7.86
N TYR A 94 -25.97 15.60 7.22
CA TYR A 94 -26.85 16.61 7.81
C TYR A 94 -28.31 16.14 7.91
N ASP A 95 -28.78 15.41 6.90
CA ASP A 95 -30.11 14.78 6.93
C ASP A 95 -30.19 13.78 8.09
N GLN A 96 -29.14 12.99 8.30
CA GLN A 96 -29.09 12.06 9.41
C GLN A 96 -29.01 12.77 10.76
N GLN A 97 -28.23 13.85 10.89
CA GLN A 97 -28.22 14.64 12.11
C GLN A 97 -29.63 15.16 12.45
N THR A 98 -30.36 15.67 11.46
CA THR A 98 -31.74 16.16 11.67
C THR A 98 -32.67 15.05 12.15
N LYS A 99 -32.59 13.85 11.54
CA LYS A 99 -33.37 12.68 11.95
C LYS A 99 -33.02 12.21 13.36
N LEU A 100 -31.72 12.11 13.67
CA LEU A 100 -31.24 11.67 14.97
C LEU A 100 -31.47 12.73 16.06
N GLN A 101 -31.61 14.01 15.71
CA GLN A 101 -32.01 15.04 16.66
C GLN A 101 -33.48 14.84 17.09
N ALA A 102 -34.35 14.47 16.15
CA ALA A 102 -35.75 14.15 16.45
C ALA A 102 -35.93 12.81 17.18
N ALA A 103 -35.04 11.86 16.92
CA ALA A 103 -35.01 10.54 17.57
C ALA A 103 -33.58 10.19 18.00
N PRO A 104 -33.12 10.68 19.17
CA PRO A 104 -31.76 10.47 19.65
C PRO A 104 -31.37 8.99 19.73
N PRO A 105 -30.15 8.63 19.29
CA PRO A 105 -29.59 7.31 19.49
C PRO A 105 -29.58 6.88 20.96
N TRP A 106 -29.58 5.57 21.18
CA TRP A 106 -29.60 4.98 22.53
C TRP A 106 -28.43 5.40 23.41
N TYR A 107 -27.29 5.79 22.81
CA TYR A 107 -26.09 6.20 23.51
C TYR A 107 -26.09 7.66 23.99
N CYS A 108 -27.06 8.47 23.56
CA CYS A 108 -27.22 9.86 23.97
C CYS A 108 -27.88 9.96 25.35
N ASN A 109 -27.29 10.74 26.27
CA ASN A 109 -27.79 10.96 27.64
C ASN A 109 -28.11 9.66 28.39
N ASN A 110 -27.23 8.66 28.24
CA ASN A 110 -27.44 7.33 28.80
C ASN A 110 -26.34 6.97 29.79
N PRO A 111 -26.65 6.75 31.09
CA PRO A 111 -25.66 6.34 32.08
C PRO A 111 -24.92 5.04 31.75
N LYS A 112 -25.47 4.19 30.86
CA LYS A 112 -24.79 2.96 30.40
C LYS A 112 -23.59 3.24 29.49
N THR A 113 -23.51 4.43 28.89
CA THR A 113 -22.38 4.83 28.06
C THR A 113 -21.34 5.61 28.85
N ASP A 114 -21.62 5.90 30.13
CA ASP A 114 -20.66 6.53 31.02
C ASP A 114 -19.48 5.60 31.28
N TYR A 115 -18.28 6.16 31.20
CA TYR A 115 -17.05 5.42 31.36
C TYR A 115 -16.08 6.17 32.27
N ASN A 116 -15.49 5.45 33.22
CA ASN A 116 -14.52 6.00 34.15
C ASN A 116 -13.20 5.25 33.99
N TYR A 117 -12.23 5.89 33.36
CA TYR A 117 -10.90 5.35 33.19
C TYR A 117 -10.07 5.50 34.47
N SER A 118 -10.16 6.68 35.10
CA SER A 118 -9.44 7.02 36.33
C SER A 118 -10.10 8.21 37.04
N ALA A 119 -9.64 8.52 38.26
CA ALA A 119 -10.12 9.67 39.04
C ALA A 119 -10.10 11.02 38.26
N THR A 120 -9.19 11.16 37.29
CA THR A 120 -9.05 12.36 36.46
C THR A 120 -9.64 12.22 35.05
N TRP A 121 -9.95 11.00 34.59
CA TRP A 121 -10.40 10.71 33.23
C TRP A 121 -11.79 10.09 33.28
N ARG A 122 -12.81 10.95 33.34
CA ARG A 122 -14.22 10.60 33.49
C ARG A 122 -14.99 11.06 32.26
N TYR A 123 -15.74 10.14 31.66
CA TYR A 123 -16.57 10.30 30.48
C TYR A 123 -18.01 10.05 30.90
N GLU A 124 -18.57 10.99 31.64
CA GLU A 124 -19.89 10.87 32.28
C GLU A 124 -20.85 11.93 31.76
N ASN A 125 -22.15 11.66 31.85
CA ASN A 125 -23.20 12.53 31.32
C ASN A 125 -22.97 12.81 29.83
N ASN A 126 -22.69 11.75 29.07
CA ASN A 126 -22.41 11.86 27.64
C ASN A 126 -23.69 12.24 26.88
N ASP A 127 -23.71 13.45 26.34
CA ASP A 127 -24.81 13.95 25.50
C ASP A 127 -24.45 13.78 24.00
N CYS A 128 -25.34 14.19 23.11
CA CYS A 128 -25.12 14.19 21.68
C CYS A 128 -25.14 15.61 21.15
N MET A 129 -24.09 15.98 20.41
CA MET A 129 -24.03 17.27 19.75
C MET A 129 -24.58 17.14 18.32
N PHE A 130 -25.60 17.95 18.03
CA PHE A 130 -26.18 18.11 16.69
C PHE A 130 -25.85 19.50 16.15
N GLY A 131 -25.89 19.68 14.83
CA GLY A 131 -25.59 20.95 14.16
C GLY A 131 -24.09 21.20 13.93
N LEU A 132 -23.24 20.18 14.09
CA LEU A 132 -21.82 20.27 13.76
C LEU A 132 -21.62 20.29 12.24
N THR A 133 -20.71 21.15 11.77
CA THR A 133 -20.35 21.22 10.36
C THR A 133 -19.32 20.14 10.02
N LEU A 134 -19.13 19.86 8.72
CA LEU A 134 -18.09 18.92 8.28
C LEU A 134 -16.69 19.33 8.78
N ALA A 135 -16.40 20.64 8.88
CA ALA A 135 -15.12 21.15 9.34
C ALA A 135 -14.87 20.89 10.83
N ASP A 136 -15.94 20.79 11.64
CA ASP A 136 -15.82 20.51 13.07
C ASP A 136 -15.53 19.03 13.34
N VAL A 137 -16.00 18.16 12.45
CA VAL A 137 -15.99 16.71 12.66
C VAL A 137 -14.84 16.03 11.94
N MET A 138 -14.41 16.56 10.80
CA MET A 138 -13.39 15.95 9.94
C MET A 138 -12.05 16.68 10.03
N THR A 139 -10.98 15.90 10.17
CA THR A 139 -9.60 16.37 9.91
C THR A 139 -8.95 15.50 8.84
N LYS A 140 -8.41 16.12 7.80
CA LYS A 140 -7.72 15.42 6.72
C LYS A 140 -6.21 15.52 6.87
N THR A 141 -5.52 14.40 6.63
CA THR A 141 -4.06 14.33 6.47
C THR A 141 -3.73 13.89 5.03
N GLU A 142 -2.45 13.75 4.70
CA GLU A 142 -2.02 13.36 3.35
C GLU A 142 -2.53 11.97 2.91
N SER A 143 -2.73 11.03 3.85
CA SER A 143 -3.12 9.65 3.52
C SER A 143 -4.21 9.06 4.42
N ALA A 144 -4.78 9.88 5.31
CA ALA A 144 -5.83 9.45 6.22
C ALA A 144 -6.83 10.58 6.48
N VAL A 145 -8.07 10.18 6.74
CA VAL A 145 -9.11 11.06 7.25
C VAL A 145 -9.40 10.64 8.68
N PHE A 146 -9.40 11.61 9.58
CA PHE A 146 -9.88 11.47 10.95
C PHE A 146 -11.30 12.02 11.03
N ILE A 147 -12.18 11.27 11.69
CA ILE A 147 -13.59 11.62 11.88
C ILE A 147 -13.90 11.50 13.35
N THR A 148 -14.38 12.59 13.92
CA THR A 148 -14.67 12.70 15.35
C THR A 148 -15.99 12.00 15.65
N THR A 149 -15.94 10.91 16.43
CA THR A 149 -17.13 10.20 16.93
C THR A 149 -17.54 10.65 18.33
N TYR A 150 -16.58 11.20 19.07
CA TYR A 150 -16.74 11.66 20.44
C TYR A 150 -15.70 12.74 20.75
N PHE A 151 -16.06 13.75 21.53
CA PHE A 151 -15.14 14.76 22.04
C PHE A 151 -15.54 15.26 23.41
N GLN A 152 -14.55 15.77 24.15
CA GLN A 152 -14.79 16.53 25.36
C GLN A 152 -14.65 18.02 25.06
N ASP A 153 -15.72 18.73 25.28
CA ASP A 153 -15.74 20.18 25.27
C ASP A 153 -15.30 20.68 26.64
N THR A 154 -14.16 21.37 26.71
CA THR A 154 -13.68 21.96 27.96
C THR A 154 -13.23 23.39 27.72
N PRO A 155 -13.82 24.36 28.43
CA PRO A 155 -13.40 25.75 28.32
C PRO A 155 -11.93 25.93 28.76
N SER A 156 -11.19 26.75 28.02
CA SER A 156 -9.79 27.08 28.37
C SER A 156 -9.67 27.90 29.65
N ASP A 157 -10.66 28.75 29.95
CA ASP A 157 -10.80 29.48 31.21
C ASP A 157 -12.07 29.02 31.95
N ALA A 158 -11.87 28.10 32.89
CA ALA A 158 -12.95 27.56 33.72
C ALA A 158 -13.66 28.65 34.55
N THR A 159 -12.99 29.76 34.89
CA THR A 159 -13.56 30.81 35.75
C THR A 159 -14.53 31.67 34.97
N SER A 160 -14.11 32.17 33.80
CA SER A 160 -14.99 32.93 32.91
C SER A 160 -16.12 32.07 32.36
N ALA A 161 -15.85 30.80 32.04
CA ALA A 161 -16.87 29.88 31.56
C ALA A 161 -17.93 29.59 32.63
N ALA A 162 -17.52 29.32 33.88
CA ALA A 162 -18.45 29.11 34.98
C ALA A 162 -19.32 30.35 35.24
N ALA A 163 -18.75 31.56 35.15
CA ALA A 163 -19.51 32.81 35.27
C ALA A 163 -20.55 32.99 34.13
N ALA A 164 -20.31 32.40 32.96
CA ALA A 164 -21.23 32.36 31.83
C ALA A 164 -22.16 31.12 31.82
N GLY A 165 -22.11 30.27 32.86
CA GLY A 165 -22.91 29.04 32.94
C GLY A 165 -22.42 27.91 32.03
N LEU A 166 -21.19 27.99 31.52
CA LEU A 166 -20.57 26.98 30.67
C LEU A 166 -19.69 26.05 31.51
N THR A 167 -19.89 24.75 31.37
CA THR A 167 -19.12 23.71 32.05
C THR A 167 -18.57 22.73 31.04
N ALA A 168 -17.50 22.00 31.41
CA ALA A 168 -17.01 20.91 30.59
C ALA A 168 -18.13 19.89 30.34
N LYS A 169 -18.27 19.45 29.09
CA LYS A 169 -19.30 18.52 28.65
C LYS A 169 -18.73 17.50 27.67
N ASN A 170 -19.43 16.38 27.61
CA ASN A 170 -19.04 15.22 26.83
C ASN A 170 -20.06 15.02 25.73
N TYR A 171 -19.61 14.90 24.48
CA TYR A 171 -20.50 14.80 23.34
C TYR A 171 -20.10 13.65 22.42
N PHE A 172 -21.07 12.79 22.12
CA PHE A 172 -21.05 11.99 20.91
C PHE A 172 -21.39 12.85 19.69
N VAL A 173 -20.90 12.44 18.54
CA VAL A 173 -21.25 13.02 17.23
C VAL A 173 -22.07 12.00 16.45
N PRO A 174 -23.41 12.07 16.50
CA PRO A 174 -24.25 11.13 15.78
C PRO A 174 -24.21 11.37 14.27
N GLY A 175 -24.46 10.29 13.50
CA GLY A 175 -24.65 10.36 12.06
C GLY A 175 -23.36 10.39 11.23
N VAL A 176 -22.18 10.46 11.86
CA VAL A 176 -20.88 10.39 11.15
C VAL A 176 -20.73 9.11 10.33
N ASP A 177 -21.34 8.02 10.77
CA ASP A 177 -21.36 6.73 10.08
C ASP A 177 -21.99 6.81 8.67
N GLN A 178 -22.81 7.84 8.41
CA GLN A 178 -23.47 8.04 7.12
C GLN A 178 -22.62 8.79 6.09
N MET A 179 -21.50 9.37 6.50
CA MET A 179 -20.59 10.05 5.59
C MET A 179 -19.99 9.07 4.57
N MET A 180 -19.55 9.59 3.43
CA MET A 180 -18.88 8.80 2.40
C MET A 180 -17.40 9.13 2.33
N LEU A 181 -16.56 8.10 2.41
CA LEU A 181 -15.15 8.18 2.05
C LEU A 181 -15.03 8.06 0.53
N LEU A 182 -14.52 9.12 -0.09
CA LEU A 182 -14.15 9.11 -1.49
C LEU A 182 -12.65 9.25 -1.64
N PHE A 183 -12.11 8.67 -2.70
CA PHE A 183 -10.73 8.93 -3.07
C PHE A 183 -10.50 8.75 -4.56
N ASP A 184 -9.74 9.68 -5.10
CA ASP A 184 -9.04 9.49 -6.36
C ASP A 184 -7.71 8.80 -6.11
N HIS A 185 -7.29 8.00 -7.08
CA HIS A 185 -6.04 7.29 -7.01
C HIS A 185 -5.36 7.21 -8.37
N SER A 186 -4.03 7.29 -8.36
CA SER A 186 -3.24 7.16 -9.57
C SER A 186 -1.94 6.41 -9.32
N VAL A 187 -1.51 5.71 -10.36
CA VAL A 187 -0.30 4.91 -10.40
C VAL A 187 0.60 5.48 -11.48
N ILE A 188 1.87 5.73 -11.13
CA ILE A 188 2.87 6.32 -12.01
C ILE A 188 4.11 5.43 -12.00
N THR A 189 4.54 5.01 -13.17
CA THR A 189 5.77 4.23 -13.34
C THR A 189 6.98 5.11 -13.61
N SER A 190 8.18 4.61 -13.34
CA SER A 190 9.42 5.37 -13.58
C SER A 190 9.69 5.64 -15.07
N TRP A 191 9.11 4.82 -15.94
CA TRP A 191 9.15 4.95 -17.41
C TRP A 191 7.99 5.78 -18.01
N GLY A 192 7.15 6.41 -17.17
CA GLY A 192 6.22 7.45 -17.60
C GLY A 192 4.79 7.00 -17.89
N THR A 193 4.41 5.76 -17.60
CA THR A 193 3.01 5.32 -17.63
C THR A 193 2.30 5.92 -16.43
N LYS A 194 1.19 6.63 -16.67
CA LYS A 194 0.31 7.15 -15.62
C LYS A 194 -1.10 6.65 -15.86
N VAL A 195 -1.64 5.91 -14.89
CA VAL A 195 -3.03 5.47 -14.90
C VAL A 195 -3.75 6.13 -13.73
N THR A 196 -4.80 6.91 -14.04
CA THR A 196 -5.67 7.54 -13.05
C THR A 196 -6.97 6.75 -12.94
N ASN A 197 -7.45 6.57 -11.71
CA ASN A 197 -8.64 5.78 -11.35
C ASN A 197 -8.70 4.45 -12.12
N PRO A 198 -7.69 3.58 -11.97
CA PRO A 198 -7.76 2.20 -12.48
C PRO A 198 -9.00 1.48 -11.93
N SER A 199 -9.41 0.37 -12.56
CA SER A 199 -10.46 -0.46 -11.97
C SER A 199 -10.07 -0.88 -10.55
N PHE A 200 -11.04 -0.94 -9.65
CA PHE A 200 -10.77 -1.12 -8.22
C PHE A 200 -11.73 -2.10 -7.59
N GLU A 201 -11.22 -3.06 -6.84
CA GLU A 201 -12.01 -4.03 -6.08
C GLU A 201 -11.70 -3.94 -4.59
N VAL A 202 -12.74 -3.98 -3.77
CA VAL A 202 -12.63 -3.99 -2.30
C VAL A 202 -12.92 -5.40 -1.79
N THR A 203 -12.03 -5.90 -0.95
CA THR A 203 -12.10 -7.22 -0.32
C THR A 203 -11.93 -7.11 1.20
N SER A 204 -12.52 -8.03 1.95
CA SER A 204 -12.26 -8.12 3.40
C SER A 204 -10.91 -8.79 3.65
N PHE A 205 -10.26 -8.42 4.75
CA PHE A 205 -9.02 -9.06 5.16
C PHE A 205 -9.22 -10.56 5.42
N GLY A 206 -8.42 -11.40 4.75
CA GLY A 206 -8.49 -12.85 4.87
C GLY A 206 -9.55 -13.52 3.98
N SER A 207 -10.21 -12.76 3.09
CA SER A 207 -11.16 -13.29 2.11
C SER A 207 -10.85 -12.78 0.70
N ASP A 208 -11.08 -13.63 -0.30
CA ASP A 208 -11.05 -13.26 -1.72
C ASP A 208 -12.42 -12.79 -2.23
N ALA A 209 -13.43 -12.73 -1.37
CA ALA A 209 -14.75 -12.24 -1.75
C ALA A 209 -14.71 -10.73 -2.04
N VAL A 210 -15.09 -10.37 -3.27
CA VAL A 210 -15.26 -8.99 -3.69
C VAL A 210 -16.54 -8.43 -3.06
N LEU A 211 -16.37 -7.38 -2.26
CA LEU A 211 -17.46 -6.69 -1.56
C LEU A 211 -18.00 -5.53 -2.38
N LYS A 212 -17.12 -4.86 -3.13
CA LYS A 212 -17.47 -3.72 -3.99
C LYS A 212 -16.47 -3.61 -5.14
N SER A 213 -16.95 -3.25 -6.31
CA SER A 213 -16.14 -3.10 -7.53
C SER A 213 -16.44 -1.77 -8.20
N TYR A 214 -15.40 -1.14 -8.74
CA TYR A 214 -15.45 0.14 -9.45
C TYR A 214 -14.81 -0.04 -10.81
N THR A 215 -15.48 0.46 -11.85
CA THR A 215 -14.92 0.42 -13.20
C THR A 215 -13.90 1.54 -13.37
N ARG A 216 -12.94 1.36 -14.29
CA ARG A 216 -11.94 2.38 -14.61
C ARG A 216 -12.59 3.75 -14.88
N GLY A 217 -11.99 4.80 -14.34
CA GLY A 217 -12.44 6.19 -14.45
C GLY A 217 -13.54 6.58 -13.47
N GLN A 218 -14.13 5.63 -12.73
CA GLN A 218 -15.04 5.95 -11.63
C GLN A 218 -14.26 6.34 -10.39
N GLU A 219 -14.83 7.28 -9.65
CA GLU A 219 -14.37 7.60 -8.31
C GLU A 219 -14.74 6.48 -7.32
N VAL A 220 -13.82 6.16 -6.42
CA VAL A 220 -14.06 5.15 -5.39
C VAL A 220 -14.77 5.80 -4.21
N GLY A 221 -16.07 5.52 -4.06
CA GLY A 221 -16.90 6.01 -2.95
C GLY A 221 -17.44 4.87 -2.07
N ILE A 222 -17.09 4.88 -0.77
CA ILE A 222 -17.52 3.89 0.23
C ILE A 222 -18.12 4.63 1.42
N LYS A 223 -19.36 4.27 1.79
CA LYS A 223 -19.99 4.81 3.00
C LYS A 223 -19.28 4.26 4.23
N LEU A 224 -19.13 5.06 5.28
CA LEU A 224 -18.38 4.62 6.46
C LEU A 224 -19.07 3.45 7.18
N GLU A 225 -20.41 3.41 7.23
CA GLU A 225 -21.14 2.25 7.74
C GLU A 225 -20.82 0.96 6.95
N ASP A 226 -20.71 1.06 5.63
CA ASP A 226 -20.35 -0.08 4.77
C ASP A 226 -18.91 -0.49 5.07
N LEU A 227 -18.00 0.48 5.18
CA LEU A 227 -16.60 0.23 5.47
C LEU A 227 -16.43 -0.47 6.83
N LEU A 228 -17.15 -0.03 7.86
CA LEU A 228 -17.18 -0.68 9.17
C LEU A 228 -17.72 -2.11 9.05
N THR A 229 -18.83 -2.30 8.34
CA THR A 229 -19.44 -3.61 8.10
C THR A 229 -18.48 -4.56 7.36
N MET A 230 -17.78 -4.07 6.33
CA MET A 230 -16.79 -4.85 5.56
C MET A 230 -15.60 -5.32 6.41
N THR A 231 -15.27 -4.58 7.47
CA THR A 231 -14.20 -4.95 8.42
C THR A 231 -14.72 -5.76 9.61
N GLY A 232 -16.03 -5.87 9.79
CA GLY A 232 -16.66 -6.46 10.97
C GLY A 232 -16.56 -5.56 12.23
N ALA A 233 -16.26 -4.28 12.06
CA ALA A 233 -16.22 -3.30 13.14
C ALA A 233 -17.61 -2.76 13.44
N ASN A 234 -17.87 -2.45 14.71
CA ASN A 234 -19.08 -1.75 15.15
C ASN A 234 -18.71 -0.67 16.17
N LEU A 235 -19.03 0.58 15.88
CA LEU A 235 -18.75 1.70 16.79
C LEU A 235 -19.55 1.63 18.09
N ASP A 236 -20.73 1.01 18.05
CA ASP A 236 -21.61 0.81 19.21
C ASP A 236 -21.20 -0.40 20.06
N ALA A 237 -20.18 -1.14 19.66
CA ALA A 237 -19.65 -2.26 20.43
C ALA A 237 -18.63 -1.80 21.48
N GLU A 238 -18.45 -2.62 22.50
CA GLU A 238 -17.43 -2.43 23.53
C GLU A 238 -16.02 -2.74 22.99
N ASN A 239 -15.08 -1.85 23.28
CA ASN A 239 -13.65 -2.04 23.05
C ASN A 239 -13.05 -2.88 24.18
N VAL A 240 -13.23 -4.20 24.09
CA VAL A 240 -12.71 -5.18 25.06
C VAL A 240 -11.19 -5.19 25.19
N ALA A 241 -10.45 -4.59 24.24
CA ALA A 241 -9.01 -4.43 24.33
C ALA A 241 -8.59 -3.28 25.26
N SER A 242 -9.53 -2.39 25.61
CA SER A 242 -9.32 -1.30 26.56
C SER A 242 -9.88 -1.66 27.94
N PHE A 243 -9.23 -1.14 28.99
CA PHE A 243 -9.65 -1.38 30.38
C PHE A 243 -11.13 -1.00 30.58
N GLY A 244 -11.93 -1.84 31.23
CA GLY A 244 -13.34 -1.53 31.49
C GLY A 244 -14.24 -1.46 30.24
N ALA A 245 -13.74 -1.88 29.07
CA ALA A 245 -14.50 -2.10 27.83
C ALA A 245 -15.44 -0.92 27.39
N PRO A 246 -14.94 0.32 27.29
CA PRO A 246 -15.74 1.45 26.79
C PRO A 246 -16.18 1.25 25.34
N LEU A 247 -17.22 1.96 24.89
CA LEU A 247 -17.66 1.90 23.50
C LEU A 247 -16.58 2.41 22.52
N TYR A 248 -16.51 1.80 21.33
CA TYR A 248 -15.64 2.29 20.24
C TYR A 248 -15.97 3.71 19.80
N ARG A 249 -17.21 4.20 20.02
CA ARG A 249 -17.54 5.63 19.82
C ARG A 249 -16.69 6.56 20.69
N ILE A 250 -16.34 6.16 21.91
CA ILE A 250 -15.51 6.94 22.84
C ILE A 250 -14.04 6.75 22.50
N THR A 251 -13.59 5.50 22.33
CA THR A 251 -12.16 5.21 22.14
C THR A 251 -11.65 5.50 20.74
N GLY A 252 -12.56 5.53 19.77
CA GLY A 252 -12.24 5.45 18.35
C GLY A 252 -11.73 4.06 17.95
N LEU A 253 -11.53 3.89 16.65
CA LEU A 253 -10.86 2.75 16.03
C LEU A 253 -10.13 3.20 14.77
N HIS A 254 -9.15 2.41 14.32
CA HIS A 254 -8.46 2.66 13.06
C HIS A 254 -8.93 1.68 12.00
N VAL A 255 -9.49 2.18 10.91
CA VAL A 255 -9.73 1.39 9.70
C VAL A 255 -8.59 1.64 8.73
N GLN A 256 -7.96 0.56 8.29
CA GLN A 256 -6.90 0.59 7.29
C GLN A 256 -7.39 -0.07 6.00
N MET A 257 -7.21 0.62 4.88
CA MET A 257 -7.36 0.07 3.55
C MET A 257 -5.96 -0.08 2.94
N SER A 258 -5.53 -1.32 2.73
CA SER A 258 -4.29 -1.62 2.01
C SER A 258 -4.60 -1.77 0.53
N VAL A 259 -3.99 -0.93 -0.31
CA VAL A 259 -4.21 -0.97 -1.75
C VAL A 259 -3.00 -1.59 -2.44
N GLN A 260 -3.25 -2.54 -3.33
CA GLN A 260 -2.26 -3.17 -4.21
C GLN A 260 -2.64 -2.90 -5.65
N TYR A 261 -1.64 -2.58 -6.49
CA TYR A 261 -1.85 -2.36 -7.91
C TYR A 261 -1.06 -3.40 -8.71
N GLY A 262 -1.64 -3.86 -9.81
CA GLY A 262 -0.98 -4.75 -10.75
C GLY A 262 -1.57 -4.63 -12.15
N ASN A 263 -0.74 -4.85 -13.16
CA ASN A 263 -1.12 -4.94 -14.58
C ASN A 263 -0.80 -6.30 -15.20
N MET A 264 -0.28 -7.23 -14.39
CA MET A 264 -0.02 -8.62 -14.78
C MET A 264 -1.14 -9.49 -14.24
N HIS A 265 -2.01 -9.95 -15.14
CA HIS A 265 -3.18 -10.78 -14.80
C HIS A 265 -2.99 -12.19 -15.34
N ALA A 266 -3.09 -13.20 -14.47
CA ALA A 266 -2.90 -14.58 -14.87
C ALA A 266 -4.00 -15.02 -15.86
N GLY A 267 -3.59 -15.55 -17.01
CA GLY A 267 -4.52 -16.03 -18.04
C GLY A 267 -5.00 -14.97 -19.02
N GLU A 268 -4.53 -13.72 -18.87
CA GLU A 268 -4.85 -12.62 -19.79
C GLU A 268 -3.59 -12.16 -20.54
N ALA A 269 -3.78 -11.54 -21.71
CA ALA A 269 -2.67 -10.92 -22.43
C ALA A 269 -2.17 -9.69 -21.65
N PHE A 270 -0.86 -9.47 -21.63
CA PHE A 270 -0.30 -8.29 -20.96
C PHE A 270 -0.73 -7.00 -21.67
N ASP A 271 -1.32 -6.09 -20.91
CA ASP A 271 -1.63 -4.73 -21.32
C ASP A 271 -1.03 -3.76 -20.29
N PRO A 272 -0.05 -2.91 -20.69
CA PRO A 272 0.58 -1.97 -19.78
C PRO A 272 -0.39 -0.93 -19.20
N ASP A 273 -1.50 -0.65 -19.88
CA ASP A 273 -2.49 0.34 -19.47
C ASP A 273 -3.68 -0.27 -18.70
N ASP A 274 -3.75 -1.59 -18.58
CA ASP A 274 -4.75 -2.32 -17.76
C ASP A 274 -4.25 -2.55 -16.32
N VAL A 275 -4.03 -1.44 -15.61
CA VAL A 275 -3.76 -1.47 -14.18
C VAL A 275 -5.07 -1.72 -13.43
N ARG A 276 -5.07 -2.70 -12.52
CA ARG A 276 -6.16 -3.00 -11.59
C ARG A 276 -5.67 -2.79 -10.17
N GLY A 277 -6.50 -2.14 -9.36
CA GLY A 277 -6.29 -1.93 -7.94
C GLY A 277 -7.12 -2.91 -7.12
N ARG A 278 -6.54 -3.44 -6.05
CA ARG A 278 -7.23 -4.26 -5.06
C ARG A 278 -7.02 -3.67 -3.67
N GLY A 279 -8.11 -3.25 -3.05
CA GLY A 279 -8.18 -2.79 -1.67
C GLY A 279 -8.53 -3.93 -0.73
N THR A 280 -7.77 -4.08 0.35
CA THR A 280 -8.10 -4.97 1.46
C THR A 280 -8.35 -4.12 2.70
N VAL A 281 -9.54 -4.24 3.28
CA VAL A 281 -9.93 -3.47 4.47
C VAL A 281 -9.78 -4.30 5.75
N ARG A 282 -9.25 -3.67 6.79
CA ARG A 282 -9.17 -4.22 8.15
C ARG A 282 -9.36 -3.11 9.18
N TYR A 283 -9.83 -3.45 10.37
CA TYR A 283 -9.78 -2.54 11.50
C TYR A 283 -8.78 -3.03 12.56
N SER A 284 -8.26 -2.09 13.34
CA SER A 284 -7.44 -2.36 14.51
C SER A 284 -8.09 -1.72 15.74
N PRO A 285 -8.54 -2.51 16.72
CA PRO A 285 -8.98 -2.01 18.02
C PRO A 285 -7.74 -1.70 18.85
N GLY A 286 -7.17 -0.51 18.67
CA GLY A 286 -6.05 -0.07 19.48
C GLY A 286 -6.40 -0.02 20.97
N VAL A 287 -5.39 -0.13 21.83
CA VAL A 287 -5.55 0.13 23.27
C VAL A 287 -5.70 1.63 23.47
N TRP A 288 -6.83 2.05 24.00
CA TRP A 288 -7.09 3.46 24.26
C TRP A 288 -6.48 3.88 25.60
N THR A 289 -5.58 4.85 25.54
CA THR A 289 -4.76 5.31 26.69
C THR A 289 -4.68 6.83 26.78
N SER A 290 -5.59 7.54 26.11
CA SER A 290 -5.57 9.00 26.01
C SER A 290 -6.93 9.59 26.31
N LEU A 291 -6.98 10.87 26.70
CA LEU A 291 -8.22 11.56 27.03
C LEU A 291 -9.22 11.68 25.85
N GLY A 292 -8.78 11.35 24.63
CA GLY A 292 -9.52 11.58 23.40
C GLY A 292 -9.28 13.01 22.86
N PRO A 293 -9.85 13.35 21.69
CA PRO A 293 -9.78 14.70 21.17
C PRO A 293 -10.53 15.66 22.09
N LYS A 294 -9.84 16.73 22.50
CA LYS A 294 -10.36 17.81 23.33
C LYS A 294 -10.49 19.06 22.46
N ILE A 295 -11.70 19.59 22.33
CA ILE A 295 -11.89 20.91 21.72
C ILE A 295 -11.65 21.93 22.82
N VAL A 296 -10.71 22.84 22.59
CA VAL A 296 -10.35 23.90 23.53
C VAL A 296 -10.73 25.24 22.91
N TYR A 297 -11.83 25.81 23.41
CA TYR A 297 -12.28 27.14 23.00
C TYR A 297 -11.28 28.20 23.43
N LYS A 298 -11.02 29.18 22.55
CA LYS A 298 -10.13 30.32 22.82
C LYS A 298 -10.98 31.56 22.97
N LYS A 299 -10.70 32.35 24.01
CA LYS A 299 -11.35 33.65 24.19
C LYS A 299 -10.95 34.57 23.04
N GLY A 300 -11.93 35.04 22.26
CA GLY A 300 -11.76 36.05 21.23
C GLY A 300 -11.33 37.39 21.82
N SER A 301 -10.82 38.29 20.98
CA SER A 301 -10.44 39.65 21.38
C SER A 301 -11.64 40.54 21.77
N ASP A 302 -12.84 40.13 21.39
CA ASP A 302 -14.14 40.68 21.80
C ASP A 302 -14.61 40.18 23.17
N GLY A 303 -13.90 39.20 23.74
CA GLY A 303 -14.24 38.61 25.03
C GLY A 303 -15.25 37.47 24.95
N GLU A 304 -15.75 37.12 23.75
CA GLU A 304 -16.60 35.94 23.54
C GLU A 304 -15.75 34.67 23.55
N LEU A 305 -16.35 33.56 24.00
CA LEU A 305 -15.74 32.23 23.94
C LEU A 305 -16.08 31.62 22.58
N HIS A 306 -15.05 31.38 21.76
CA HIS A 306 -15.17 30.74 20.44
C HIS A 306 -14.53 29.37 20.41
#